data_AF-A0A0G1BLA4-F1
#
_entry.id   AF-A0A0G1BLA4-F1
#
_cell.length_a   1.000
_cell.length_b   1.000
_cell.length_c   1.000
_cell.angle_alpha   90.00
_cell.angle_beta   90.00
_cell.angle_gamma   90.00
#
_symmetry.space_group_name_H-M   'P 1'
#
loop_
_entity.id
_entity.type
_entity.pdbx_description
1 polymer ?
#
loop_
_entity_poly.entity_id
_entity_poly.type
_entity_poly.pdbx_seq_one_letter_code
_entity_poly.pdbx_strand_id
1 'polypeptide(L)'
;MPYVPSEKTVPPAEDRKILDPVIEVLAKDAASKITDNSSLIPLYKNIFCEVACELWFLLDGEATSHIGPARHLARTIYDVAKKYGYWGAHQGELNYSITRFIQRVPQIMVEQKKWLEKDELRYWVYASTTDALISASRHTEDLGIGVSGVFEDIKDEYKWKVNRPYEIAQVIKSGDCYDAPYYMRIVEIVDEDGRRVSYLEIPLPRSDETLHKDVLDYELVLRKKTK
;
A
#
# COMPACT_ATOMS: atom_id res chain seq x y z
N MET A 1 2.05 18.73 1.03
CA MET A 1 0.60 19.01 1.18
C MET A 1 -0.04 17.79 1.84
N PRO A 2 -1.01 17.93 2.76
CA PRO A 2 -1.70 16.77 3.32
C PRO A 2 -2.44 16.02 2.21
N TYR A 3 -2.31 14.70 2.16
CA TYR A 3 -3.00 13.85 1.20
C TYR A 3 -4.52 13.93 1.42
N VAL A 4 -5.27 14.17 0.34
CA VAL A 4 -6.74 14.11 0.30
C VAL A 4 -7.15 12.92 -0.57
N PRO A 5 -7.85 11.91 -0.03
CA PRO A 5 -8.32 10.77 -0.81
C PRO A 5 -9.19 11.21 -2.00
N SER A 6 -9.08 10.51 -3.13
CA SER A 6 -9.91 10.78 -4.31
C SER A 6 -11.36 10.38 -4.06
N GLU A 7 -12.29 11.33 -4.11
CA GLU A 7 -13.75 11.08 -4.05
C GLU A 7 -14.34 10.55 -5.36
N LYS A 8 -13.51 10.35 -6.40
CA LYS A 8 -13.94 9.91 -7.74
C LYS A 8 -14.32 8.44 -7.76
N THR A 9 -15.48 8.11 -7.20
CA THR A 9 -16.22 6.87 -7.48
C THR A 9 -17.63 7.25 -7.92
N VAL A 10 -18.30 6.38 -8.67
CA VAL A 10 -19.69 6.58 -9.09
C VAL A 10 -20.51 5.40 -8.56
N PRO A 11 -21.30 5.59 -7.47
CA PRO A 11 -21.46 6.81 -6.66
C PRO A 11 -20.23 7.13 -5.77
N PRO A 12 -20.12 8.36 -5.22
CA PRO A 12 -19.03 8.77 -4.33
C PRO A 12 -18.82 7.82 -3.16
N ALA A 13 -17.57 7.62 -2.75
CA ALA A 13 -17.18 6.63 -1.74
C ALA A 13 -17.48 7.16 -0.33
N GLU A 14 -18.76 7.33 -0.02
CA GLU A 14 -19.27 7.86 1.26
C GLU A 14 -18.78 7.08 2.47
N ASP A 15 -18.52 5.78 2.32
CA ASP A 15 -17.98 4.95 3.41
C ASP A 15 -16.59 5.37 3.86
N ARG A 16 -15.79 5.99 2.99
CA ARG A 16 -14.48 6.54 3.37
C ARG A 16 -14.61 7.66 4.39
N LYS A 17 -15.70 8.44 4.36
CA LYS A 17 -15.96 9.48 5.37
C LYS A 17 -16.22 8.89 6.75
N ILE A 18 -16.60 7.62 6.82
CA ILE A 18 -16.83 6.87 8.07
C ILE A 18 -15.54 6.16 8.50
N LEU A 19 -14.81 5.54 7.56
CA LEU A 19 -13.61 4.77 7.84
C LEU A 19 -12.39 5.66 8.12
N ASP A 20 -12.18 6.74 7.36
CA ASP A 20 -10.98 7.57 7.44
C ASP A 20 -10.72 8.15 8.85
N PRO A 21 -11.72 8.67 9.60
CA PRO A 21 -11.50 9.14 10.95
C PRO A 21 -11.01 8.04 11.90
N VAL A 22 -11.50 6.81 11.73
CA VAL A 22 -11.12 5.65 12.56
C VAL A 22 -9.72 5.16 12.19
N ILE A 23 -9.41 5.13 10.91
CA ILE A 23 -8.07 4.83 10.39
C ILE A 23 -7.06 5.87 10.89
N GLU A 24 -7.41 7.16 10.90
CA GLU A 24 -6.55 8.24 11.42
C GLU A 24 -6.22 8.04 12.90
N VAL A 25 -7.20 7.64 13.73
CA VAL A 25 -6.98 7.35 15.15
C VAL A 25 -6.02 6.18 15.33
N LEU A 26 -6.24 5.06 14.61
CA LEU A 26 -5.36 3.91 14.66
C LEU A 26 -3.95 4.25 14.15
N ALA A 27 -3.84 5.04 13.08
CA ALA A 27 -2.56 5.46 12.51
C ALA A 27 -1.78 6.38 13.47
N LYS A 28 -2.45 7.29 14.18
CA LYS A 28 -1.82 8.12 15.22
C LYS A 28 -1.35 7.29 16.41
N ASP A 29 -2.17 6.34 16.86
CA ASP A 29 -1.80 5.39 17.92
C ASP A 29 -0.56 4.58 17.52
N ALA A 30 -0.53 4.03 16.31
CA ALA A 30 0.64 3.32 15.78
C ALA A 30 1.88 4.23 15.69
N ALA A 31 1.76 5.41 15.09
CA ALA A 31 2.87 6.36 14.96
C ALA A 31 3.42 6.83 16.32
N SER A 32 2.61 6.84 17.37
CA SER A 32 3.07 7.14 18.73
C SER A 32 3.94 6.04 19.33
N LYS A 33 3.75 4.79 18.89
CA LYS A 33 4.43 3.59 19.39
C LYS A 33 5.69 3.22 18.60
N ILE A 34 5.91 3.83 17.42
CA ILE A 34 7.14 3.62 16.65
C ILE A 34 8.29 4.37 17.31
N THR A 35 9.22 3.62 17.90
CA THR A 35 10.43 4.15 18.53
C THR A 35 11.62 4.20 17.57
N ASP A 36 11.69 3.22 16.69
CA ASP A 36 12.78 3.04 15.71
C ASP A 36 12.29 2.15 14.55
N ASN A 37 13.15 1.97 13.53
CA ASN A 37 12.80 1.21 12.33
C ASN A 37 12.47 -0.27 12.60
N SER A 38 13.02 -0.88 13.66
CA SER A 38 12.78 -2.28 14.01
C SER A 38 11.40 -2.49 14.65
N SER A 39 10.84 -1.44 15.26
CA SER A 39 9.51 -1.49 15.89
C SER A 39 8.35 -1.60 14.90
N LEU A 40 8.57 -1.26 13.61
CA LEU A 40 7.50 -1.23 12.60
C LEU A 40 6.87 -2.60 12.35
N ILE A 41 7.70 -3.63 12.15
CA ILE A 41 7.27 -5.00 11.81
C ILE A 41 6.36 -5.58 12.91
N PRO A 42 6.80 -5.70 14.18
CA PRO A 42 5.96 -6.28 15.23
C PRO A 42 4.71 -5.44 15.49
N LEU A 43 4.80 -4.11 15.39
CA LEU A 43 3.65 -3.23 15.59
C LEU A 43 2.59 -3.44 14.50
N TYR A 44 2.97 -3.38 13.23
CA TYR A 44 2.03 -3.56 12.11
C TYR A 44 1.45 -4.96 12.11
N LYS A 45 2.27 -6.00 12.33
CA LYS A 45 1.81 -7.37 12.46
C LYS A 45 0.70 -7.48 13.51
N ASN A 46 0.94 -6.97 14.72
CA ASN A 46 -0.03 -7.05 15.80
C ASN A 46 -1.33 -6.33 15.45
N ILE A 47 -1.25 -5.12 14.89
CA ILE A 47 -2.42 -4.35 14.47
C ILE A 47 -3.23 -5.09 13.39
N PHE A 48 -2.56 -5.63 12.36
CA PHE A 48 -3.25 -6.33 11.26
C PHE A 48 -3.94 -7.59 11.75
N CYS A 49 -3.26 -8.40 12.56
CA CYS A 49 -3.86 -9.58 13.16
C CYS A 49 -5.02 -9.22 14.10
N GLU A 50 -4.87 -8.18 14.94
CA GLU A 50 -5.92 -7.74 15.86
C GLU A 50 -7.17 -7.29 15.09
N VAL A 51 -7.02 -6.47 14.05
CA VAL A 51 -8.14 -6.04 13.20
C VAL A 51 -8.82 -7.25 12.54
N ALA A 52 -8.04 -8.19 12.01
CA ALA A 52 -8.57 -9.38 11.33
C ALA A 52 -9.31 -10.32 12.29
N CYS A 53 -8.74 -10.61 13.47
CA CYS A 53 -9.36 -11.46 14.48
C CYS A 53 -10.64 -10.81 15.03
N GLU A 54 -10.60 -9.52 15.35
CA GLU A 54 -11.80 -8.80 15.80
C GLU A 54 -12.89 -8.82 14.72
N LEU A 55 -12.53 -8.61 13.45
CA LEU A 55 -13.50 -8.69 12.35
C LEU A 55 -14.10 -10.09 12.21
N TRP A 56 -13.30 -11.15 12.39
CA TRP A 56 -13.77 -12.53 12.40
C TRP A 56 -14.78 -12.78 13.52
N PHE A 57 -14.47 -12.41 14.76
CA PHE A 57 -15.41 -12.54 15.88
C PHE A 57 -16.74 -11.82 15.62
N LEU A 58 -16.71 -10.62 15.02
CA LEU A 58 -17.92 -9.87 14.69
C LEU A 58 -18.77 -10.54 13.60
N LEU A 59 -18.13 -11.21 12.64
CA LEU A 59 -18.81 -11.96 11.59
C LEU A 59 -19.40 -13.28 12.10
N ASP A 60 -18.72 -13.92 13.05
CA ASP A 60 -19.18 -15.16 13.69
C ASP A 60 -20.28 -14.93 14.76
N GLY A 61 -20.51 -13.67 15.12
CA GLY A 61 -21.50 -13.29 16.13
C GLY A 61 -20.99 -13.42 17.57
N GLU A 62 -19.69 -13.59 17.75
CA GLU A 62 -19.05 -13.66 19.06
C GLU A 62 -18.87 -12.28 19.69
N ALA A 63 -19.00 -12.23 21.02
CA ALA A 63 -18.78 -11.03 21.78
C ALA A 63 -17.28 -10.86 22.07
N THR A 64 -16.67 -9.80 21.55
CA THR A 64 -15.27 -9.48 21.88
C THR A 64 -15.17 -8.66 23.17
N SER A 65 -14.21 -8.98 24.04
CA SER A 65 -13.98 -8.30 25.32
C SER A 65 -12.90 -7.21 25.23
N HIS A 66 -12.10 -7.20 24.16
CA HIS A 66 -10.96 -6.30 24.01
C HIS A 66 -11.42 -4.87 23.70
N ILE A 67 -10.84 -3.82 24.29
CA ILE A 67 -11.17 -2.43 23.92
C ILE A 67 -9.91 -1.78 23.33
N GLY A 68 -9.99 -1.22 22.13
CA GLY A 68 -8.85 -0.60 21.47
C GLY A 68 -9.14 -0.02 20.07
N PRO A 69 -8.20 0.78 19.50
CA PRO A 69 -8.35 1.36 18.17
C PRO A 69 -8.51 0.32 17.05
N ALA A 70 -7.82 -0.82 17.12
CA ALA A 70 -7.93 -1.89 16.12
C ALA A 70 -9.32 -2.53 16.11
N ARG A 71 -9.89 -2.84 17.28
CA ARG A 71 -11.28 -3.27 17.39
C ARG A 71 -12.25 -2.21 16.87
N HIS A 72 -12.03 -0.94 17.16
CA HIS A 72 -12.91 0.12 16.68
C HIS A 72 -12.92 0.18 15.14
N LEU A 73 -11.75 -0.01 14.51
CA LEU A 73 -11.66 -0.15 13.06
C LEU A 73 -12.41 -1.40 12.57
N ALA A 74 -12.18 -2.57 13.17
CA ALA A 74 -12.87 -3.81 12.80
C ALA A 74 -14.41 -3.69 12.90
N ARG A 75 -14.92 -3.07 13.97
CA ARG A 75 -16.34 -2.76 14.13
C ARG A 75 -16.85 -1.86 13.01
N THR A 76 -16.12 -0.80 12.71
CA THR A 76 -16.51 0.17 11.68
C THR A 76 -16.55 -0.49 10.29
N ILE A 77 -15.55 -1.32 9.97
CA ILE A 77 -15.52 -2.16 8.77
C ILE A 77 -16.76 -3.05 8.70
N TYR A 78 -17.08 -3.76 9.78
CA TYR A 78 -18.26 -4.63 9.86
C TYR A 78 -19.57 -3.85 9.62
N ASP A 79 -19.74 -2.71 10.30
CA ASP A 79 -20.96 -1.90 10.22
C ASP A 79 -21.16 -1.30 8.82
N VAL A 80 -20.07 -0.87 8.17
CA VAL A 80 -20.08 -0.41 6.78
C VAL A 80 -20.42 -1.56 5.83
N ALA A 81 -19.71 -2.70 5.95
CA ALA A 81 -19.90 -3.86 5.09
C ALA A 81 -21.33 -4.41 5.14
N LYS A 82 -21.98 -4.38 6.31
CA LYS A 82 -23.34 -4.87 6.52
C LYS A 82 -24.37 -4.18 5.61
N LYS A 83 -24.15 -2.91 5.22
CA LYS A 83 -25.05 -2.16 4.35
C LYS A 83 -25.17 -2.77 2.95
N TYR A 84 -24.13 -3.47 2.50
CA TYR A 84 -24.05 -4.02 1.16
C TYR A 84 -24.77 -5.37 0.98
N GLY A 85 -25.05 -6.08 2.07
CA GLY A 85 -25.90 -7.27 2.05
C GLY A 85 -25.34 -8.50 1.32
N TYR A 86 -24.04 -8.56 1.02
CA TYR A 86 -23.39 -9.74 0.43
C TYR A 86 -22.14 -10.19 1.19
N TRP A 87 -21.88 -11.50 1.15
CA TRP A 87 -20.71 -12.13 1.78
C TRP A 87 -19.44 -11.73 1.02
N GLY A 88 -18.56 -10.96 1.66
CA GLY A 88 -17.34 -10.43 1.07
C GLY A 88 -17.22 -8.90 1.08
N ALA A 89 -18.28 -8.14 1.40
CA ALA A 89 -18.20 -6.67 1.48
C ALA A 89 -17.13 -6.20 2.49
N HIS A 90 -16.95 -6.93 3.59
CA HIS A 90 -15.92 -6.65 4.61
C HIS A 90 -14.49 -6.74 4.07
N GLN A 91 -14.25 -7.53 3.02
CA GLN A 91 -12.92 -7.67 2.42
C GLN A 91 -12.50 -6.39 1.68
N GLY A 92 -13.43 -5.75 0.96
CA GLY A 92 -13.19 -4.49 0.27
C GLY A 92 -12.89 -3.35 1.25
N GLU A 93 -13.67 -3.27 2.33
CA GLU A 93 -13.46 -2.26 3.38
C GLU A 93 -12.18 -2.51 4.19
N LEU A 94 -11.83 -3.76 4.45
CA LEU A 94 -10.55 -4.12 5.05
C LEU A 94 -9.38 -3.74 4.13
N ASN A 95 -9.47 -4.03 2.83
CA ASN A 95 -8.46 -3.67 1.84
C ASN A 95 -8.20 -2.17 1.86
N TYR A 96 -9.27 -1.37 1.74
CA TYR A 96 -9.17 0.08 1.81
C TYR A 96 -8.53 0.56 3.13
N SER A 97 -9.02 0.04 4.25
CA SER A 97 -8.62 0.51 5.58
C SER A 97 -7.15 0.28 5.86
N ILE A 98 -6.66 -0.93 5.59
CA ILE A 98 -5.26 -1.28 5.81
C ILE A 98 -4.37 -0.56 4.79
N THR A 99 -4.78 -0.46 3.52
CA THR A 99 -4.06 0.30 2.49
C THR A 99 -3.90 1.78 2.86
N ARG A 100 -4.95 2.39 3.43
CA ARG A 100 -4.88 3.77 3.89
C ARG A 100 -4.02 3.90 5.15
N PHE A 101 -4.13 2.96 6.09
CA PHE A 101 -3.34 2.92 7.32
C PHE A 101 -1.83 2.90 7.01
N ILE A 102 -1.37 1.99 6.14
CA ILE A 102 0.08 1.85 5.82
C ILE A 102 0.68 3.08 5.13
N GLN A 103 -0.15 3.88 4.44
CA GLN A 103 0.26 5.16 3.88
C GLN A 103 0.20 6.27 4.92
N ARG A 104 -0.76 6.23 5.84
CA ARG A 104 -0.99 7.32 6.79
C ARG A 104 0.03 7.34 7.92
N VAL A 105 0.46 6.19 8.42
CA VAL A 105 1.46 6.14 9.49
C VAL A 105 2.77 6.84 9.09
N PRO A 106 3.39 6.57 7.92
CA PRO A 106 4.57 7.31 7.49
C PRO A 106 4.34 8.82 7.32
N GLN A 107 3.19 9.22 6.76
CA GLN A 107 2.82 10.64 6.66
C GLN A 107 2.81 11.31 8.03
N ILE A 108 2.23 10.66 9.05
CA ILE A 108 2.21 11.17 10.42
C ILE A 108 3.63 11.25 10.98
N MET A 109 4.49 10.25 10.73
CA MET A 109 5.88 10.26 11.20
C MET A 109 6.68 11.44 10.62
N VAL A 110 6.46 11.79 9.35
CA VAL A 110 7.05 12.98 8.71
C VAL A 110 6.42 14.27 9.24
N GLU A 111 5.10 14.35 9.37
CA GLU A 111 4.39 15.51 9.94
C GLU A 111 4.88 15.83 11.36
N GLN A 112 5.14 14.80 12.17
CA GLN A 112 5.69 14.91 13.53
C GLN A 112 7.21 15.13 13.55
N LYS A 113 7.86 15.24 12.38
CA LYS A 113 9.32 15.38 12.22
C LYS A 113 10.13 14.26 12.88
N LYS A 114 9.52 13.08 13.08
CA LYS A 114 10.21 11.88 13.55
C LYS A 114 11.03 11.24 12.43
N TRP A 115 10.54 11.33 11.19
CA TRP A 115 11.25 10.93 9.98
C TRP A 115 11.50 12.13 9.07
N LEU A 116 12.51 12.03 8.20
CA LEU A 116 12.73 13.02 7.14
C LEU A 116 11.70 12.82 6.03
N GLU A 117 11.34 13.88 5.31
CA GLU A 117 10.37 13.80 4.19
C GLU A 117 10.79 12.77 3.13
N LYS A 118 12.10 12.70 2.83
CA LYS A 118 12.67 11.68 1.91
C LYS A 118 12.56 10.24 2.42
N ASP A 119 12.17 10.03 3.67
CA ASP A 119 12.05 8.73 4.32
C ASP A 119 10.60 8.24 4.41
N GLU A 120 9.60 9.05 4.01
CA GLU A 120 8.15 8.72 4.08
C GLU A 120 7.84 7.36 3.44
N LEU A 121 8.43 7.06 2.29
CA LEU A 121 8.20 5.82 1.55
C LEU A 121 9.53 5.19 1.11
N ARG A 122 10.50 5.13 2.02
CA ARG A 122 11.77 4.44 1.73
C ARG A 122 11.61 2.93 1.67
N TYR A 123 12.60 2.30 1.00
CA TYR A 123 12.69 0.84 0.89
C TYR A 123 12.49 0.10 2.22
N TRP A 124 13.09 0.57 3.32
CA TRP A 124 12.98 -0.12 4.61
C TRP A 124 11.55 -0.07 5.16
N VAL A 125 10.80 1.02 4.95
CA VAL A 125 9.39 1.13 5.32
C VAL A 125 8.57 0.15 4.48
N TYR A 126 8.85 0.09 3.17
CA TYR A 126 8.21 -0.87 2.27
C TYR A 126 8.46 -2.32 2.69
N ALA A 127 9.73 -2.69 2.92
CA ALA A 127 10.14 -4.04 3.27
C ALA A 127 9.52 -4.48 4.60
N SER A 128 9.59 -3.63 5.63
CA SER A 128 8.98 -3.91 6.94
C SER A 128 7.46 -4.01 6.88
N THR A 129 6.80 -3.18 6.08
CA THR A 129 5.34 -3.27 5.88
C THR A 129 4.95 -4.56 5.16
N THR A 130 5.72 -4.94 4.13
CA THR A 130 5.51 -6.18 3.38
C THR A 130 5.66 -7.40 4.27
N ASP A 131 6.69 -7.45 5.12
CA ASP A 131 6.89 -8.54 6.07
C ASP A 131 5.72 -8.66 7.07
N ALA A 132 5.25 -7.52 7.59
CA ALA A 132 4.07 -7.50 8.46
C ALA A 132 2.79 -8.01 7.77
N LEU A 133 2.57 -7.65 6.50
CA LEU A 133 1.43 -8.13 5.70
C LEU A 133 1.51 -9.65 5.43
N ILE A 134 2.69 -10.16 5.06
CA ILE A 134 2.92 -11.61 4.89
C ILE A 134 2.64 -12.34 6.20
N SER A 135 3.11 -11.79 7.32
CA SER A 135 2.88 -12.37 8.64
C SER A 135 1.37 -12.42 8.94
N ALA A 136 0.65 -11.32 8.74
CA ALA A 136 -0.79 -11.25 8.98
C ALA A 136 -1.57 -12.21 8.07
N SER A 137 -1.23 -12.28 6.79
CA SER A 137 -1.79 -13.24 5.81
C SER A 137 -1.71 -14.68 6.36
N ARG A 138 -0.52 -15.11 6.78
CA ARG A 138 -0.30 -16.45 7.34
C ARG A 138 -1.05 -16.70 8.65
N HIS A 139 -1.05 -15.74 9.57
CA HIS A 139 -1.72 -15.91 10.88
C HIS A 139 -3.24 -15.93 10.77
N THR A 140 -3.80 -15.55 9.61
CA THR A 140 -5.24 -15.41 9.41
C THR A 140 -5.79 -16.38 8.36
N GLU A 141 -4.98 -17.34 7.88
CA GLU A 141 -5.41 -18.29 6.84
C GLU A 141 -6.60 -19.14 7.29
N ASP A 142 -6.61 -19.56 8.56
CA ASP A 142 -7.62 -20.44 9.13
C ASP A 142 -8.91 -19.72 9.55
N LEU A 143 -8.98 -18.38 9.46
CA LEU A 143 -10.17 -17.63 9.88
C LEU A 143 -11.37 -17.83 8.94
N GLY A 144 -11.17 -18.37 7.73
CA GLY A 144 -12.27 -18.72 6.81
C GLY A 144 -13.10 -17.54 6.25
N ILE A 145 -12.73 -16.29 6.56
CA ILE A 145 -13.45 -15.08 6.13
C ILE A 145 -12.76 -14.34 4.96
N GLY A 146 -11.70 -14.91 4.40
CA GLY A 146 -10.96 -14.41 3.23
C GLY A 146 -10.03 -13.22 3.49
N VAL A 147 -9.75 -12.89 4.76
CA VAL A 147 -8.87 -11.76 5.13
C VAL A 147 -7.39 -12.01 4.84
N SER A 148 -6.94 -13.27 4.81
CA SER A 148 -5.58 -13.62 4.40
C SER A 148 -5.29 -13.20 2.96
N GLY A 149 -6.23 -13.48 2.05
CA GLY A 149 -6.17 -13.05 0.65
C GLY A 149 -6.17 -11.52 0.49
N VAL A 150 -6.87 -10.80 1.37
CA VAL A 150 -6.84 -9.33 1.39
C VAL A 150 -5.44 -8.81 1.71
N PHE A 151 -4.74 -9.39 2.68
CA PHE A 151 -3.37 -8.96 3.01
C PHE A 151 -2.38 -9.24 1.88
N GLU A 152 -2.51 -10.36 1.16
CA GLU A 152 -1.71 -10.64 -0.04
C GLU A 152 -1.98 -9.62 -1.15
N ASP A 153 -3.24 -9.29 -1.40
CA ASP A 153 -3.62 -8.30 -2.41
C ASP A 153 -3.04 -6.92 -2.08
N ILE A 154 -3.18 -6.46 -0.83
CA ILE A 154 -2.58 -5.19 -0.39
C ILE A 154 -1.07 -5.18 -0.58
N LYS A 155 -0.37 -6.29 -0.28
CA LYS A 155 1.07 -6.41 -0.49
C LYS A 155 1.43 -6.21 -1.96
N ASP A 156 0.71 -6.88 -2.86
CA ASP A 156 0.97 -6.78 -4.30
C ASP A 156 0.64 -5.39 -4.84
N GLU A 157 -0.47 -4.81 -4.41
CA GLU A 157 -0.81 -3.42 -4.76
C GLU A 157 0.23 -2.43 -4.24
N TYR A 158 0.75 -2.62 -3.02
CA TYR A 158 1.76 -1.75 -2.44
C TYR A 158 3.08 -1.81 -3.20
N LYS A 159 3.49 -3.02 -3.63
CA LYS A 159 4.64 -3.21 -4.51
C LYS A 159 4.45 -2.44 -5.83
N TRP A 160 3.31 -2.61 -6.49
CA TRP A 160 3.05 -2.04 -7.81
C TRP A 160 2.81 -0.53 -7.80
N LYS A 161 1.99 -0.03 -6.86
CA LYS A 161 1.53 1.36 -6.85
C LYS A 161 2.50 2.30 -6.12
N VAL A 162 3.27 1.79 -5.16
CA VAL A 162 4.12 2.63 -4.29
C VAL A 162 5.61 2.32 -4.41
N ASN A 163 6.01 1.05 -4.36
CA ASN A 163 7.43 0.70 -4.41
C ASN A 163 8.01 0.79 -5.82
N ARG A 164 7.23 0.48 -6.86
CA ARG A 164 7.73 0.44 -8.24
C ARG A 164 8.35 1.76 -8.73
N PRO A 165 7.74 2.95 -8.51
CA PRO A 165 8.40 4.22 -8.82
C PRO A 165 9.71 4.44 -8.07
N TYR A 166 9.79 3.98 -6.82
CA TYR A 166 11.02 4.04 -6.03
C TYR A 166 12.12 3.11 -6.59
N GLU A 167 11.77 1.89 -7.00
CA GLU A 167 12.69 0.95 -7.66
C GLU A 167 13.29 1.56 -8.93
N ILE A 168 12.45 2.14 -9.80
CA ILE A 168 12.89 2.88 -11.00
C ILE A 168 13.90 3.96 -10.62
N ALA A 169 13.61 4.76 -9.60
CA ALA A 169 14.51 5.81 -9.14
C ALA A 169 15.86 5.26 -8.60
N GLN A 170 15.87 4.08 -7.97
CA GLN A 170 17.10 3.43 -7.53
C GLN A 170 17.90 2.86 -8.71
N VAL A 171 17.24 2.22 -9.67
CA VAL A 171 17.90 1.69 -10.89
C VAL A 171 18.57 2.82 -11.67
N ILE A 172 17.90 3.95 -11.87
CA ILE A 172 18.49 5.13 -12.54
C ILE A 172 19.73 5.65 -11.78
N LYS A 173 19.70 5.59 -10.45
CA LYS A 173 20.77 6.13 -9.61
C LYS A 173 21.95 5.19 -9.47
N SER A 174 21.71 3.88 -9.41
CA SER A 174 22.68 2.89 -8.93
C SER A 174 22.85 1.68 -9.84
N GLY A 175 22.10 1.64 -10.94
CA GLY A 175 22.05 0.54 -11.89
C GLY A 175 21.14 -0.60 -11.44
N ASP A 176 20.74 -1.43 -12.39
CA ASP A 176 20.08 -2.71 -12.13
C ASP A 176 21.11 -3.85 -12.03
N CYS A 177 20.77 -4.92 -11.33
CA CYS A 177 21.60 -6.12 -11.21
C CYS A 177 21.01 -7.36 -11.91
N TYR A 178 19.84 -7.24 -12.54
CA TYR A 178 19.22 -8.36 -13.26
C TYR A 178 19.80 -8.56 -14.66
N ASP A 179 20.32 -9.77 -14.90
CA ASP A 179 20.78 -10.26 -16.22
C ASP A 179 20.10 -11.59 -16.58
N ALA A 180 18.82 -11.51 -16.97
CA ALA A 180 18.01 -12.65 -17.40
C ALA A 180 17.78 -12.62 -18.93
N PRO A 181 17.40 -13.75 -19.57
CA PRO A 181 17.10 -13.78 -21.02
C PRO A 181 16.00 -12.80 -21.45
N TYR A 182 15.11 -12.46 -20.53
CA TYR A 182 14.16 -11.36 -20.63
C TYR A 182 14.31 -10.52 -19.38
N TYR A 183 14.33 -9.20 -19.53
CA TYR A 183 14.43 -8.28 -18.41
C TYR A 183 13.56 -7.05 -18.64
N MET A 184 13.44 -6.26 -17.58
CA MET A 184 12.84 -4.93 -17.63
C MET A 184 13.93 -3.91 -17.89
N ARG A 185 13.68 -2.93 -18.77
CA ARG A 185 14.49 -1.70 -18.89
C ARG A 185 13.62 -0.48 -18.83
N ILE A 186 14.23 0.62 -18.44
CA ILE A 186 13.54 1.89 -18.29
C ILE A 186 13.59 2.65 -19.60
N VAL A 187 12.44 3.20 -20.01
CA VAL A 187 12.33 4.15 -21.11
C VAL A 187 11.85 5.48 -20.55
N GLU A 188 12.42 6.58 -21.04
CA GLU A 188 12.00 7.92 -20.65
C GLU A 188 10.66 8.25 -21.30
N ILE A 189 9.74 8.83 -20.52
CA ILE A 189 8.47 9.35 -21.02
C ILE A 189 8.57 10.87 -21.07
N VAL A 190 8.36 11.44 -22.25
CA VAL A 190 8.43 12.88 -22.52
C VAL A 190 7.08 13.44 -22.97
N ASP A 191 6.85 14.73 -22.79
CA ASP A 191 5.74 15.46 -23.41
C ASP A 191 6.04 15.83 -24.87
N GLU A 192 5.08 16.49 -25.52
CA GLU A 192 5.21 16.91 -26.93
C GLU A 192 6.33 17.95 -27.16
N ASP A 193 6.82 18.60 -26.10
CA ASP A 193 7.92 19.57 -26.13
C ASP A 193 9.28 18.91 -25.76
N GLY A 194 9.30 17.58 -25.59
CA GLY A 194 10.51 16.82 -25.20
C GLY A 194 10.88 16.96 -23.73
N ARG A 195 9.98 17.44 -22.87
CA ARG A 195 10.24 17.53 -21.43
C ARG A 195 9.88 16.21 -20.76
N ARG A 196 10.79 15.67 -19.96
CA ARG A 196 10.54 14.47 -19.17
C ARG A 196 9.33 14.61 -18.26
N VAL A 197 8.39 13.70 -18.39
CA VAL A 197 7.19 13.56 -17.56
C VAL A 197 7.36 12.43 -16.55
N SER A 198 7.90 11.28 -16.98
CA SER A 198 8.01 10.09 -16.14
C SER A 198 8.97 9.07 -16.74
N TYR A 199 8.95 7.85 -16.21
CA TYR A 199 9.65 6.68 -16.71
C TYR A 199 8.66 5.52 -16.80
N LEU A 200 8.85 4.64 -17.78
CA LEU A 200 8.13 3.38 -17.88
C LEU A 200 9.14 2.25 -17.94
N GLU A 201 8.83 1.11 -17.34
CA GLU A 201 9.60 -0.10 -17.63
C GLU A 201 8.94 -0.90 -18.73
N ILE A 202 9.76 -1.32 -19.68
CA ILE A 202 9.35 -2.17 -20.79
C ILE A 202 10.02 -3.53 -20.66
N PRO A 203 9.28 -4.64 -20.87
CA PRO A 203 9.87 -5.95 -21.00
C PRO A 203 10.49 -6.11 -22.39
N LEU A 204 11.70 -6.66 -22.47
CA LEU A 204 12.35 -6.97 -23.74
C LEU A 204 13.26 -8.22 -23.63
N PRO A 205 13.52 -8.91 -24.76
CA PRO A 205 14.57 -9.92 -24.80
C PRO A 205 15.95 -9.29 -24.62
N ARG A 206 16.86 -10.02 -23.98
CA ARG A 206 18.26 -9.63 -23.84
C ARG A 206 18.94 -9.50 -25.20
N SER A 207 19.60 -8.37 -25.43
CA SER A 207 20.51 -8.16 -26.57
C SER A 207 21.79 -7.45 -26.15
N ASP A 208 22.87 -7.58 -26.93
CA ASP A 208 24.13 -6.86 -26.69
C ASP A 208 23.93 -5.33 -26.65
N GLU A 209 22.96 -4.83 -27.41
CA GLU A 209 22.60 -3.40 -27.46
C GLU A 209 22.03 -2.89 -26.13
N THR A 210 21.25 -3.72 -25.43
CA THR A 210 20.42 -3.30 -24.30
C THR A 210 20.94 -3.82 -22.95
N LEU A 211 21.87 -4.78 -22.97
CA LEU A 211 22.42 -5.44 -21.79
C LEU A 211 23.03 -4.44 -20.79
N HIS A 212 23.80 -3.47 -21.29
CA HIS A 212 24.54 -2.50 -20.47
C HIS A 212 23.78 -1.20 -20.21
N LYS A 213 22.51 -1.13 -20.60
CA LYS A 213 21.67 0.06 -20.48
C LYS A 213 20.60 -0.19 -19.45
N ASP A 214 20.59 0.54 -18.34
CA ASP A 214 19.46 0.52 -17.40
C ASP A 214 18.30 1.37 -17.93
N VAL A 215 18.65 2.50 -18.56
CA VAL A 215 17.75 3.39 -19.29
C VAL A 215 18.09 3.29 -20.78
N LEU A 216 17.08 3.06 -21.60
CA LEU A 216 17.23 2.94 -23.04
C LEU A 216 17.40 4.31 -23.70
N ASP A 217 18.08 4.35 -24.85
CA ASP A 217 18.24 5.56 -25.68
C ASP A 217 16.98 5.90 -26.51
N TYR A 218 15.81 5.49 -26.01
CA TYR A 218 14.51 5.71 -26.65
C TYR A 218 13.62 6.52 -25.71
N GLU A 219 12.67 7.24 -26.31
CA GLU A 219 11.67 8.01 -25.57
C GLU A 219 10.25 7.62 -26.02
N LEU A 220 9.31 7.60 -25.08
CA LEU A 220 7.89 7.50 -25.36
C LEU A 220 7.25 8.89 -25.23
N VAL A 221 6.65 9.39 -26.32
CA VAL A 221 6.00 10.69 -26.34
C VAL A 221 4.54 10.58 -25.91
N LEU A 222 4.18 11.19 -24.78
CA LEU A 222 2.79 11.32 -24.34
C LEU A 222 2.09 12.46 -25.08
N ARG A 223 1.13 12.10 -25.93
CA ARG A 223 0.27 13.07 -26.62
C ARG A 223 -0.96 13.37 -25.80
N LYS A 224 -1.32 14.65 -25.71
CA LYS A 224 -2.60 15.03 -25.12
C LYS A 224 -3.73 14.46 -25.96
N LYS A 225 -4.70 13.82 -25.30
CA LYS A 225 -5.92 13.35 -25.96
C LYS A 225 -6.67 14.56 -26.49
N THR A 226 -6.78 14.68 -27.81
CA THR A 226 -7.66 15.64 -28.47
C THR A 226 -9.09 15.26 -28.13
N LYS A 227 -9.87 16.22 -27.62
CA LYS A 227 -11.29 16.02 -27.33
C LYS A 227 -12.11 16.01 -28.60
#